data_AF-A0A6P6YF71-F1
#
_entry.id   AF-A0A6P6YF71-F1
#
_cell.length_a   1.000
_cell.length_b   1.000
_cell.length_c   1.000
_cell.angle_alpha   90.00
_cell.angle_beta   90.00
_cell.angle_gamma   90.00
#
_symmetry.space_group_name_H-M   'P 1'
#
loop_
_entity.id
_entity.type
_entity.pdbx_description
1 polymer ?
#
loop_
_entity_poly.entity_id
_entity_poly.type
_entity_poly.pdbx_seq_one_letter_code
_entity_poly.pdbx_strand_id
1 'polypeptide(L)'
;MSISAHGGGLVNGIAGMENKFTVFTSGKPVSGLTVAFEGPTKPEINFNSTKDGSVDVGYIPKAGGQYKIHIKYEGKEIVGSPFKCNISGDESTHRKLTEKVKVGGPNISTGKVNQDNQLTIDCKEAGITGGISFAMEGPAKVEVSFRNNNDGTITVIYKPPTPGDYKLHLKFNDIHLPGSPYPIVVSA
;
A
#
# COMPACT_ATOMS: atom_id res chain seq x y z
N MET A 1 7.32 24.39 22.00
CA MET A 1 7.26 23.22 21.09
C MET A 1 5.87 23.19 20.46
N SER A 2 5.80 23.26 19.13
CA SER A 2 4.54 23.33 18.37
C SER A 2 4.17 21.96 17.82
N ILE A 3 2.88 21.65 17.82
CA ILE A 3 2.34 20.44 17.18
C ILE A 3 2.47 20.61 15.67
N SER A 4 2.91 19.56 14.99
CA SER A 4 3.11 19.54 13.54
C SER A 4 2.64 18.22 12.95
N ALA A 5 2.31 18.24 11.66
CA ALA A 5 1.89 17.06 10.92
C ALA A 5 2.73 16.91 9.65
N HIS A 6 3.18 15.70 9.36
CA HIS A 6 4.03 15.39 8.22
C HIS A 6 3.62 14.05 7.60
N GLY A 7 3.84 13.89 6.29
CA GLY A 7 3.62 12.62 5.59
C GLY A 7 2.91 12.80 4.26
N GLY A 8 3.09 11.82 3.36
CA GLY A 8 2.52 11.86 2.02
C GLY A 8 0.99 11.98 2.03
N GLY A 9 0.32 11.33 2.99
CA GLY A 9 -1.13 11.36 3.15
C GLY A 9 -1.72 12.74 3.49
N LEU A 10 -0.92 13.78 3.72
CA LEU A 10 -1.42 15.17 3.84
C LEU A 10 -1.59 15.86 2.49
N VAL A 11 -0.93 15.35 1.44
CA VAL A 11 -0.82 16.02 0.13
C VAL A 11 -1.45 15.18 -0.97
N ASN A 12 -1.19 13.87 -0.97
CA ASN A 12 -1.73 12.96 -1.97
C ASN A 12 -2.19 11.67 -1.32
N GLY A 13 -3.16 11.02 -1.96
CA GLY A 13 -3.60 9.70 -1.57
C GLY A 13 -4.38 9.01 -2.67
N ILE A 14 -4.91 7.84 -2.34
CA ILE A 14 -5.64 7.01 -3.29
C ILE A 14 -6.90 6.48 -2.64
N ALA A 15 -8.02 6.58 -3.35
CA ALA A 15 -9.30 6.06 -2.90
C ALA A 15 -9.23 4.55 -2.66
N GLY A 16 -9.99 4.00 -1.74
CA GLY A 16 -10.02 2.58 -1.39
C GLY A 16 -8.81 2.05 -0.63
N MET A 17 -7.77 2.87 -0.41
CA MET A 17 -6.54 2.46 0.28
C MET A 17 -6.29 3.19 1.58
N GLU A 18 -5.51 2.56 2.46
CA GLU A 18 -4.98 3.22 3.65
C GLU A 18 -3.89 4.24 3.26
N ASN A 19 -4.16 5.50 3.57
CA ASN A 19 -3.24 6.61 3.42
C ASN A 19 -2.80 7.06 4.82
N LYS A 20 -1.53 7.43 5.00
CA LYS A 20 -0.97 7.75 6.32
C LYS A 20 -0.26 9.10 6.37
N PHE A 21 -0.37 9.73 7.52
CA PHE A 21 0.50 10.82 7.94
C PHE A 21 0.73 10.74 9.46
N THR A 22 1.76 11.41 9.95
CA THR A 22 2.16 11.40 11.35
C THR A 22 1.99 12.79 11.95
N VAL A 23 1.41 12.84 13.15
CA VAL A 23 1.28 14.06 13.95
C VAL A 23 2.24 13.99 15.14
N PHE A 24 3.14 14.97 15.22
CA PHE A 24 4.08 15.11 16.32
C PHE A 24 3.48 16.02 17.38
N THR A 25 3.12 15.45 18.54
CA THR A 25 2.47 16.18 19.63
C THR A 25 3.45 16.82 20.61
N SER A 26 4.76 16.58 20.48
CA SER A 26 5.81 17.09 21.37
C SER A 26 5.55 16.74 22.85
N GLY A 27 5.14 15.49 23.12
CA GLY A 27 4.84 15.01 24.48
C GLY A 27 3.47 15.41 25.02
N LYS A 28 2.63 16.07 24.21
CA LYS A 28 1.25 16.39 24.59
C LYS A 28 0.31 15.19 24.40
N PRO A 29 -0.76 15.06 25.20
CA PRO A 29 -1.71 13.95 25.11
C PRO A 29 -2.43 13.89 23.76
N VAL A 30 -2.65 12.67 23.26
CA VAL A 30 -3.40 12.43 22.01
C VAL A 30 -4.87 12.85 22.13
N SER A 31 -5.44 12.88 23.34
CA SER A 31 -6.84 13.27 23.59
C SER A 31 -7.17 14.71 23.16
N GLY A 32 -6.17 15.58 23.05
CA GLY A 32 -6.37 16.94 22.53
C GLY A 32 -6.42 17.02 21.00
N LEU A 33 -6.02 15.96 20.29
CA LEU A 33 -5.93 15.94 18.83
C LEU A 33 -7.29 15.60 18.18
N THR A 34 -7.68 16.36 17.16
CA THR A 34 -8.85 16.08 16.33
C THR A 34 -8.44 16.15 14.87
N VAL A 35 -8.80 15.12 14.09
CA VAL A 35 -8.61 15.07 12.64
C VAL A 35 -9.97 14.97 11.97
N ALA A 36 -10.24 15.84 11.01
CA ALA A 36 -11.47 15.84 10.23
C ALA A 36 -11.19 16.05 8.74
N PHE A 37 -12.05 15.49 7.90
CA PHE A 37 -11.95 15.59 6.44
C PHE A 37 -13.16 16.31 5.87
N GLU A 38 -12.92 17.30 5.02
CA GLU A 38 -13.90 17.93 4.14
C GLU A 38 -13.59 17.52 2.70
N GLY A 39 -14.53 16.90 2.00
CA GLY A 39 -14.30 16.39 0.65
C GLY A 39 -15.42 15.49 0.14
N PRO A 40 -15.19 14.79 -0.99
CA PRO A 40 -16.17 13.92 -1.65
C PRO A 40 -16.80 12.86 -0.74
N THR A 41 -16.02 12.30 0.20
CA THR A 41 -16.49 11.29 1.15
C THR A 41 -15.94 11.56 2.54
N LYS A 42 -16.49 10.90 3.57
CA LYS A 42 -15.87 10.85 4.89
C LYS A 42 -15.06 9.56 5.01
N PRO A 43 -13.71 9.61 5.02
CA PRO A 43 -12.90 8.42 5.19
C PRO A 43 -13.06 7.83 6.59
N GLU A 44 -12.87 6.53 6.72
CA GLU A 44 -12.64 5.88 8.01
C GLU A 44 -11.23 6.24 8.47
N ILE A 45 -11.06 6.61 9.75
CA ILE A 45 -9.80 7.11 10.31
C ILE A 45 -9.38 6.19 11.45
N ASN A 46 -8.11 5.80 11.48
CA ASN A 46 -7.48 5.10 12.58
C ASN A 46 -6.36 5.97 13.18
N PHE A 47 -6.11 5.77 14.48
CA PHE A 47 -5.04 6.45 15.20
C PHE A 47 -4.17 5.39 15.86
N ASN A 48 -2.86 5.49 15.67
CA ASN A 48 -1.88 4.60 16.28
C ASN A 48 -0.81 5.43 16.99
N SER A 49 -0.79 5.37 18.32
CA SER A 49 0.23 6.03 19.12
C SER A 49 1.55 5.27 19.05
N THR A 50 2.64 5.98 18.78
CA THR A 50 3.98 5.41 18.67
C THR A 50 4.77 5.59 19.98
N LYS A 51 5.87 4.84 20.13
CA LYS A 51 6.72 4.88 21.34
C LYS A 51 7.45 6.22 21.52
N ASP A 52 7.63 6.99 20.45
CA ASP A 52 8.26 8.31 20.48
C ASP A 52 7.27 9.44 20.83
N GLY A 53 6.00 9.09 21.11
CA GLY A 53 4.96 10.04 21.50
C GLY A 53 4.31 10.76 20.31
N SER A 54 4.60 10.36 19.06
CA SER A 54 3.83 10.80 17.90
C SER A 54 2.59 9.93 17.68
N VAL A 55 1.76 10.34 16.72
CA VAL A 55 0.51 9.65 16.36
C VAL A 55 0.48 9.44 14.87
N ASP A 56 0.50 8.18 14.44
CA ASP A 56 0.22 7.82 13.07
C ASP A 56 -1.29 7.82 12.84
N VAL A 57 -1.71 8.59 11.84
CA VAL A 57 -3.10 8.71 11.40
C VAL A 57 -3.23 8.02 10.06
N GLY A 58 -3.94 6.90 10.03
CA GLY A 58 -4.33 6.21 8.80
C GLY A 58 -5.76 6.54 8.42
N TYR A 59 -6.05 6.64 7.13
CA TYR A 59 -7.40 6.88 6.64
C TYR A 59 -7.67 6.25 5.27
N ILE A 60 -8.92 5.84 5.03
CA ILE A 60 -9.34 5.19 3.77
C ILE A 60 -10.44 6.03 3.09
N PRO A 61 -10.12 6.89 2.10
CA PRO A 61 -11.11 7.65 1.34
C PRO A 61 -11.84 6.75 0.35
N LYS A 62 -13.16 6.91 0.16
CA LYS A 62 -13.95 6.02 -0.72
C LYS A 62 -14.03 6.52 -2.16
N ALA A 63 -13.68 7.79 -2.42
CA ALA A 63 -13.68 8.36 -3.76
C ALA A 63 -12.48 9.28 -3.99
N GLY A 64 -12.11 9.45 -5.25
CA GLY A 64 -11.13 10.43 -5.68
C GLY A 64 -11.71 11.85 -5.65
N GLY A 65 -10.81 12.82 -5.54
CA GLY A 65 -11.12 14.24 -5.53
C GLY A 65 -10.22 15.01 -4.58
N GLN A 66 -10.50 16.30 -4.44
CA GLN A 66 -9.78 17.17 -3.52
C GLN A 66 -10.40 17.11 -2.13
N TYR A 67 -9.57 16.84 -1.13
CA TYR A 67 -9.92 16.82 0.29
C TYR A 67 -9.18 17.94 1.02
N LYS A 68 -9.80 18.47 2.07
CA LYS A 68 -9.14 19.30 3.08
C LYS A 68 -9.06 18.50 4.38
N ILE A 69 -7.87 18.37 4.92
CA ILE A 69 -7.60 17.68 6.19
C ILE A 69 -7.41 18.74 7.25
N HIS A 70 -8.36 18.80 8.18
CA HIS A 70 -8.32 19.66 9.34
C HIS A 70 -7.66 18.91 10.49
N ILE A 71 -6.58 19.47 11.03
CA ILE A 71 -5.89 18.95 12.20
C ILE A 71 -5.91 20.03 13.27
N LYS A 72 -6.64 19.74 14.35
CA LYS A 72 -6.79 20.64 15.49
C LYS A 72 -6.19 20.02 16.74
N TYR A 73 -5.66 20.87 17.60
CA TYR A 73 -5.32 20.50 18.96
C TYR A 73 -6.04 21.42 19.95
N GLU A 74 -6.79 20.84 20.89
CA GLU A 74 -7.63 21.55 21.86
C GLU A 74 -8.55 22.58 21.17
N GLY A 75 -9.12 22.17 20.03
CA GLY A 75 -10.03 22.99 19.22
C GLY A 75 -9.36 24.04 18.32
N LYS A 76 -8.04 24.23 18.39
CA LYS A 76 -7.30 25.19 17.55
C LYS A 76 -6.58 24.50 16.40
N GLU A 77 -6.67 25.05 15.20
CA GLU A 77 -5.94 24.54 14.02
C GLU A 77 -4.42 24.59 14.25
N ILE A 78 -3.73 23.52 13.85
CA ILE A 78 -2.26 23.52 13.85
C ILE A 78 -1.73 24.30 12.64
N VAL A 79 -0.44 24.63 12.66
CA VAL A 79 0.22 25.27 11.52
C VAL A 79 0.14 24.38 10.29
N GLY A 80 -0.31 24.95 9.17
CA GLY A 80 -0.51 24.25 7.90
C GLY A 80 -1.91 23.68 7.69
N SER A 81 -2.71 23.58 8.75
CA SER A 81 -4.11 23.15 8.66
C SER A 81 -5.02 24.29 8.17
N PRO A 82 -5.99 24.04 7.28
CA PRO A 82 -6.26 22.75 6.63
C PRO A 82 -5.26 22.42 5.52
N PHE A 83 -4.87 21.15 5.45
CA PHE A 83 -4.01 20.61 4.39
C PHE A 83 -4.85 20.23 3.17
N LYS A 84 -4.40 20.62 1.98
CA LYS A 84 -5.05 20.21 0.71
C LYS A 84 -4.46 18.88 0.27
N CYS A 85 -5.29 17.84 0.28
CA CYS A 85 -4.93 16.49 -0.14
C CYS A 85 -5.66 16.12 -1.43
N ASN A 86 -4.93 15.71 -2.47
CA ASN A 86 -5.51 15.20 -3.70
C ASN A 86 -5.59 13.68 -3.64
N ILE A 87 -6.81 13.15 -3.57
CA ILE A 87 -7.06 11.71 -3.64
C ILE A 87 -7.29 11.34 -5.09
N SER A 88 -6.47 10.43 -5.61
CA SER A 88 -6.63 9.89 -6.95
C SER A 88 -7.58 8.69 -6.96
N GLY A 89 -8.37 8.59 -8.02
CA GLY A 89 -9.06 7.38 -8.47
C GLY A 89 -10.46 7.09 -7.93
N ASP A 90 -11.18 6.29 -8.71
CA ASP A 90 -12.31 5.43 -8.35
C ASP A 90 -11.90 3.96 -8.61
N GLU A 91 -12.76 2.98 -8.34
CA GLU A 91 -12.50 1.55 -8.63
C GLU A 91 -12.02 1.31 -10.09
N SER A 92 -12.53 2.12 -11.04
CA SER A 92 -12.14 2.06 -12.46
C SER A 92 -10.69 2.53 -12.69
N THR A 93 -10.21 3.46 -11.89
CA THR A 93 -8.84 3.98 -11.92
C THR A 93 -7.86 2.96 -11.36
N HIS A 94 -8.25 2.20 -10.32
CA HIS A 94 -7.43 1.10 -9.82
C HIS A 94 -7.29 -0.01 -10.83
N ARG A 95 -8.38 -0.39 -11.51
CA ARG A 95 -8.32 -1.36 -12.61
C ARG A 95 -7.36 -0.89 -13.71
N LYS A 96 -7.43 0.38 -14.13
CA LYS A 96 -6.50 0.96 -15.10
C LYS A 96 -5.04 0.98 -14.62
N LEU A 97 -4.79 1.09 -13.32
CA LEU A 97 -3.44 0.98 -12.76
C LEU A 97 -2.96 -0.47 -12.74
N THR A 98 -3.81 -1.44 -12.39
CA THR A 98 -3.46 -2.87 -12.46
C THR A 98 -3.10 -3.31 -13.88
N GLU A 99 -3.76 -2.75 -14.91
CA GLU A 99 -3.45 -2.99 -16.32
C GLU A 99 -2.07 -2.46 -16.74
N LYS A 100 -1.52 -1.49 -15.99
CA LYS A 100 -0.18 -0.93 -16.22
C LYS A 100 0.92 -1.64 -15.44
N VAL A 101 0.57 -2.55 -14.53
CA VAL A 101 1.53 -3.39 -13.82
C VAL A 101 1.79 -4.64 -14.65
N LYS A 102 3.05 -4.88 -14.98
CA LYS A 102 3.46 -6.05 -15.77
C LYS A 102 4.17 -7.04 -14.86
N VAL A 103 3.79 -8.32 -14.94
CA VAL A 103 4.46 -9.39 -14.23
C VAL A 103 5.20 -10.24 -15.25
N GLY A 104 6.48 -10.50 -15.00
CA GLY A 104 7.31 -11.31 -15.88
C GLY A 104 8.48 -11.96 -15.14
N GLY A 105 9.33 -12.64 -15.89
CA GLY A 105 10.49 -13.34 -15.35
C GLY A 105 10.43 -14.84 -15.57
N PRO A 106 11.56 -15.53 -15.36
CA PRO A 106 11.73 -16.94 -15.74
C PRO A 106 10.81 -17.88 -14.96
N ASN A 107 10.36 -17.48 -13.76
CA ASN A 107 9.61 -18.34 -12.86
C ASN A 107 8.13 -17.94 -12.70
N ILE A 108 7.52 -17.29 -13.69
CA ILE A 108 6.09 -16.96 -13.63
C ILE A 108 5.16 -18.15 -13.94
N SER A 109 5.70 -19.22 -14.53
CA SER A 109 4.95 -20.43 -14.92
C SER A 109 5.61 -21.74 -14.50
N THR A 110 6.90 -21.73 -14.17
CA THR A 110 7.64 -22.91 -13.72
C THR A 110 8.63 -22.56 -12.61
N GLY A 111 8.92 -23.52 -11.74
CA GLY A 111 9.90 -23.34 -10.67
C GLY A 111 10.58 -24.63 -10.25
N LYS A 112 11.60 -24.49 -9.41
CA LYS A 112 12.35 -25.61 -8.83
C LYS A 112 12.21 -25.68 -7.32
N VAL A 113 12.08 -26.90 -6.81
CA VAL A 113 12.01 -27.18 -5.37
C VAL A 113 13.30 -26.77 -4.67
N ASN A 114 13.17 -26.19 -3.47
CA ASN A 114 14.28 -25.81 -2.59
C ASN A 114 15.32 -24.87 -3.26
N GLN A 115 14.93 -24.17 -4.31
CA GLN A 115 15.72 -23.16 -5.00
C GLN A 115 15.02 -21.81 -4.98
N ASP A 116 15.80 -20.75 -5.10
CA ASP A 116 15.29 -19.39 -5.21
C ASP A 116 14.72 -19.20 -6.61
N ASN A 117 13.39 -19.13 -6.69
CA ASN A 117 12.66 -18.83 -7.92
C ASN A 117 12.32 -17.34 -7.93
N GLN A 118 12.47 -16.70 -9.08
CA GLN A 118 12.35 -15.25 -9.18
C GLN A 118 11.40 -14.81 -10.29
N LEU A 119 10.56 -13.85 -9.95
CA LEU A 119 9.77 -13.07 -10.90
C LEU A 119 9.93 -11.58 -10.60
N THR A 120 9.58 -10.76 -11.57
CA THR A 120 9.67 -9.30 -11.49
C THR A 120 8.30 -8.70 -11.75
N ILE A 121 7.93 -7.74 -10.92
CA ILE A 121 6.74 -6.91 -11.05
C ILE A 121 7.23 -5.53 -11.47
N ASP A 122 6.85 -5.10 -12.67
CA ASP A 122 7.14 -3.78 -13.21
C ASP A 122 5.96 -2.84 -12.95
N CYS A 123 6.17 -1.86 -12.09
CA CYS A 123 5.19 -0.84 -11.73
C CYS A 123 5.55 0.54 -12.31
N LYS A 124 6.51 0.64 -13.25
CA LYS A 124 7.00 1.92 -13.78
C LYS A 124 5.88 2.78 -14.36
N GLU A 125 5.00 2.18 -15.17
CA GLU A 125 3.86 2.87 -15.79
C GLU A 125 2.73 3.17 -14.80
N ALA A 126 2.62 2.38 -13.73
CA ALA A 126 1.70 2.64 -12.63
C ALA A 126 2.19 3.79 -11.73
N GLY A 127 3.50 4.10 -11.75
CA GLY A 127 4.13 5.20 -11.00
C GLY A 127 4.17 4.97 -9.48
N ILE A 128 3.78 3.79 -9.00
CA ILE A 128 3.63 3.44 -7.59
C ILE A 128 4.14 2.01 -7.37
N THR A 129 5.04 1.83 -6.41
CA THR A 129 5.60 0.51 -6.01
C THR A 129 5.03 -0.02 -4.69
N GLY A 130 4.11 0.71 -4.04
CA GLY A 130 3.39 0.25 -2.84
C GLY A 130 2.15 -0.58 -3.16
N GLY A 131 1.67 -1.37 -2.21
CA GLY A 131 0.37 -2.06 -2.31
C GLY A 131 0.34 -3.37 -3.08
N ILE A 132 1.50 -3.92 -3.47
CA ILE A 132 1.58 -5.28 -4.00
C ILE A 132 1.40 -6.31 -2.88
N SER A 133 0.46 -7.24 -3.04
CA SER A 133 0.34 -8.41 -2.17
C SER A 133 0.56 -9.71 -2.95
N PHE A 134 1.19 -10.67 -2.27
CA PHE A 134 1.55 -11.98 -2.80
C PHE A 134 0.95 -13.06 -1.91
N ALA A 135 0.27 -14.01 -2.51
CA ALA A 135 -0.12 -15.24 -1.85
C ALA A 135 0.08 -16.43 -2.79
N MET A 136 0.53 -17.56 -2.26
CA MET A 136 0.72 -18.79 -3.03
C MET A 136 -0.12 -19.90 -2.43
N GLU A 137 -1.01 -20.46 -3.25
CA GLU A 137 -1.82 -21.64 -2.93
C GLU A 137 -1.16 -22.86 -3.58
N GLY A 138 -1.03 -23.98 -2.87
CA GLY A 138 -0.47 -25.20 -3.44
C GLY A 138 -0.08 -26.24 -2.37
N PRO A 139 0.71 -27.26 -2.74
CA PRO A 139 1.05 -28.41 -1.89
C PRO A 139 1.68 -28.09 -0.54
N ALA A 140 2.33 -26.93 -0.39
CA ALA A 140 2.98 -26.52 0.84
C ALA A 140 3.02 -24.99 0.97
N LYS A 141 3.13 -24.49 2.21
CA LYS A 141 3.40 -23.08 2.46
C LYS A 141 4.77 -22.70 1.89
N VAL A 142 4.85 -21.56 1.23
CA VAL A 142 6.07 -21.09 0.58
C VAL A 142 6.54 -19.79 1.22
N GLU A 143 7.85 -19.74 1.47
CA GLU A 143 8.52 -18.54 1.94
C GLU A 143 8.75 -17.59 0.77
N VAL A 144 8.53 -16.30 1.03
CA VAL A 144 8.54 -15.25 0.01
C VAL A 144 9.31 -14.06 0.56
N SER A 145 10.16 -13.48 -0.25
CA SER A 145 10.82 -12.22 0.03
C SER A 145 10.69 -11.26 -1.15
N PHE A 146 10.73 -9.98 -0.85
CA PHE A 146 10.60 -8.91 -1.82
C PHE A 146 11.85 -8.06 -1.81
N ARG A 147 12.33 -7.72 -3.00
CA ARG A 147 13.42 -6.77 -3.19
C ARG A 147 12.94 -5.64 -4.09
N ASN A 148 12.90 -4.42 -3.55
CA ASN A 148 12.70 -3.22 -4.35
C ASN A 148 14.00 -2.91 -5.09
N ASN A 149 13.93 -2.82 -6.42
CA ASN A 149 15.10 -2.54 -7.24
C ASN A 149 15.39 -1.04 -7.39
N ASN A 150 14.58 -0.18 -6.76
CA ASN A 150 14.69 1.29 -6.77
C ASN A 150 14.62 1.92 -8.18
N ASP A 151 14.15 1.18 -9.18
CA ASP A 151 13.93 1.65 -10.54
C ASP A 151 12.45 1.62 -10.94
N GLY A 152 11.54 1.35 -10.00
CA GLY A 152 10.12 1.13 -10.26
C GLY A 152 9.73 -0.34 -10.45
N THR A 153 10.69 -1.26 -10.33
CA THR A 153 10.43 -2.71 -10.34
C THR A 153 10.67 -3.36 -8.97
N ILE A 154 9.98 -4.48 -8.74
CA ILE A 154 10.09 -5.29 -7.54
C ILE A 154 10.44 -6.72 -7.97
N THR A 155 11.52 -7.27 -7.43
CA THR A 155 11.83 -8.69 -7.56
C THR A 155 11.15 -9.45 -6.41
N VAL A 156 10.38 -10.47 -6.77
CA VAL A 156 9.81 -11.42 -5.82
C VAL A 156 10.62 -12.70 -5.88
N ILE A 157 11.06 -13.18 -4.72
CA ILE A 157 11.87 -14.39 -4.58
C ILE A 157 11.06 -15.36 -3.71
N TYR A 158 10.83 -16.57 -4.20
CA TYR A 158 10.08 -17.59 -3.47
C TYR A 158 10.76 -18.96 -3.56
N LYS A 159 10.59 -19.78 -2.52
CA LYS A 159 11.27 -21.07 -2.36
C LYS A 159 10.30 -22.19 -1.98
N PRO A 160 9.71 -22.89 -2.97
CA PRO A 160 8.74 -23.95 -2.70
C PRO A 160 9.44 -25.21 -2.17
N PRO A 161 8.97 -25.82 -1.07
CA PRO A 161 9.61 -26.99 -0.48
C PRO A 161 9.13 -28.32 -1.08
N THR A 162 8.07 -28.31 -1.90
CA THR A 162 7.40 -29.51 -2.40
C THR A 162 7.10 -29.35 -3.90
N PRO A 163 7.33 -30.39 -4.73
CA PRO A 163 6.90 -30.37 -6.12
C PRO A 163 5.38 -30.32 -6.26
N GLY A 164 4.88 -29.80 -7.37
CA GLY A 164 3.46 -29.81 -7.72
C GLY A 164 2.98 -28.49 -8.31
N ASP A 165 1.66 -28.42 -8.48
CA ASP A 165 1.01 -27.25 -9.07
C ASP A 165 0.68 -26.21 -8.01
N TYR A 166 1.17 -25.00 -8.22
CA TYR A 166 0.91 -23.83 -7.38
C TYR A 166 0.11 -22.79 -8.14
N LYS A 167 -0.65 -21.98 -7.40
CA LYS A 167 -1.31 -20.78 -7.91
C LYS A 167 -0.75 -19.57 -7.19
N LEU A 168 -0.17 -18.66 -7.97
CA LEU A 168 0.34 -17.40 -7.49
C LEU A 168 -0.72 -16.31 -7.64
N HIS A 169 -1.21 -15.82 -6.51
CA HIS A 169 -2.08 -14.65 -6.43
C HIS A 169 -1.22 -13.41 -6.25
N LEU A 170 -1.12 -12.61 -7.29
CA LEU A 170 -0.62 -11.24 -7.21
C LEU A 170 -1.79 -10.26 -7.26
N LYS A 171 -1.78 -9.32 -6.33
CA LYS A 171 -2.71 -8.20 -6.31
C LYS A 171 -1.94 -6.91 -6.19
N PHE A 172 -2.51 -5.84 -6.72
CA PHE A 172 -2.09 -4.47 -6.48
C PHE A 172 -3.29 -3.73 -5.89
N ASN A 173 -3.13 -3.25 -4.66
CA ASN A 173 -4.17 -2.57 -3.90
C ASN A 173 -5.43 -3.44 -3.74
N ASP A 174 -5.22 -4.70 -3.36
CA ASP A 174 -6.25 -5.75 -3.20
C ASP A 174 -7.03 -6.16 -4.47
N ILE A 175 -6.70 -5.58 -5.63
CA ILE A 175 -7.23 -5.97 -6.93
C ILE A 175 -6.25 -6.92 -7.61
N HIS A 176 -6.75 -8.03 -8.16
CA HIS A 176 -5.94 -8.97 -8.92
C HIS A 176 -5.24 -8.31 -10.11
N LEU A 177 -3.94 -8.57 -10.26
CA LEU A 177 -3.22 -8.18 -11.47
C LEU A 177 -3.73 -8.98 -12.68
N PRO A 178 -3.60 -8.44 -13.91
CA PRO A 178 -3.93 -9.18 -15.13
C PRO A 178 -3.19 -10.53 -15.21
N GLY A 179 -3.94 -11.63 -15.27
CA GLY A 179 -3.39 -12.99 -15.30
C GLY A 179 -3.26 -13.67 -13.93
N SER A 180 -3.49 -12.95 -12.84
CA SER A 180 -3.58 -13.52 -11.49
C SER A 180 -4.92 -14.26 -11.30
N PRO A 181 -4.93 -15.48 -10.75
CA PRO A 181 -3.77 -16.24 -10.28
C PRO A 181 -2.96 -16.89 -11.42
N TYR A 182 -1.63 -16.84 -11.31
CA TYR A 182 -0.72 -17.47 -12.26
C TYR A 182 -0.47 -18.94 -11.87
N PRO A 183 -0.72 -19.92 -12.76
CA PRO A 183 -0.37 -21.30 -12.51
C PRO A 183 1.15 -21.49 -12.64
N ILE A 184 1.77 -22.10 -11.63
CA ILE A 184 3.21 -22.38 -11.57
C ILE A 184 3.41 -23.88 -11.32
N VAL A 185 4.08 -24.56 -12.25
CA VAL A 185 4.48 -25.96 -12.07
C VAL A 185 5.86 -26.01 -11.42
N VAL A 186 5.95 -26.57 -10.22
CA VAL A 186 7.21 -26.73 -9.49
C VAL A 186 7.73 -28.16 -9.63
N SER A 187 8.92 -28.32 -10.19
CA SER A 187 9.61 -29.60 -10.35
C SER A 187 10.79 -29.74 -9.39
N ALA A 188 11.26 -30.98 -9.19
CA ALA A 188 12.53 -31.25 -8.51
C ALA A 188 13.73 -30.67 -9.27
#